data_AF-A0A537G8K4-F1
#
_entry.id   AF-A0A537G8K4-F1
#
_cell.length_a   1.000
_cell.length_b   1.000
_cell.length_c   1.000
_cell.angle_alpha   90.00
_cell.angle_beta   90.00
_cell.angle_gamma   90.00
#
_symmetry.space_group_name_H-M   'P 1'
#
loop_
_entity.id
_entity.type
_entity.pdbx_description
1 polymer ?
#
loop_
_entity_poly.entity_id
_entity_poly.type
_entity_poly.pdbx_seq_one_letter_code
_entity_poly.pdbx_strand_id
1 'polypeptide(L)'
;MFPTQSRTVLAAVLAAFACSAIAQQQPAAKGGKHHSLPATLETVQWGWLDPKEPPKLAINSGDTVSIETMMHAHNKVQQGITMEQIVELRKANPGGGPHSMTGPIYVNGAEPGDVMEIRILKIVPKSFGITFNLPGKDFPTIGALAPEMPEGLIKFWSIDPAKKSAEFKPGIQVELQPFPGTLAVGIDPNDPSPRKGGVKDDPMAPVSTLRPWKNGSNMDINELQAGSKIFIPVYRAAADRAQGHEARMAAPRDAHPLDHHRLRRGPQQGDGERHARGGEFPRRAENGADEQGRSLPARLGGGRLPRVAGGRHPQGRALHDPEEHLHQEVVRAAALVLALAMAAPGQASSLQVVTTSADLKSLVEAVGGGRVEAHSLAAPDQDPHAIELKPAQLARLRDAALLVRIGLDHEPWLARLKVDCPVVDASQGVRLLQTETPRLRAERQAHSHAYGNPHYWLDPQNARPMTASILDALSRLSPADRPRFEANRSVFLSKLDSGVERWMASLAPLRGTKVVVIHDSWSYFAERFGLAIVGAAEPTPGVPPSPAELAKLFARMREAGVKLLIADPYSNPSLVRQIAAKTGARSVTLLPSGDDYLGLFDENAKRLTR
;
A
#
# COMPACT_ATOMS: atom_id res chain seq x y z
N MET A 1 5.50 4.52 70.08
CA MET A 1 4.18 4.58 69.41
C MET A 1 4.42 4.76 67.92
N PHE A 2 3.68 4.05 67.06
CA PHE A 2 3.69 4.18 65.60
C PHE A 2 3.00 5.52 65.15
N PRO A 3 3.06 5.96 63.86
CA PRO A 3 3.45 5.16 62.69
C PRO A 3 4.55 5.73 61.76
N THR A 4 5.42 4.80 61.37
CA THR A 4 6.13 4.76 60.10
C THR A 4 5.16 4.63 58.90
N GLN A 5 4.63 5.73 58.38
CA GLN A 5 3.91 5.74 57.08
C GLN A 5 4.41 6.78 56.06
N SER A 6 5.17 7.81 56.47
CA SER A 6 5.60 8.89 55.55
C SER A 6 6.87 8.61 54.73
N ARG A 7 7.46 7.40 54.81
CA ARG A 7 8.68 7.04 54.04
C ARG A 7 8.43 6.09 52.86
N THR A 8 7.31 5.38 52.81
CA THR A 8 7.02 4.43 51.73
C THR A 8 6.43 5.10 50.48
N VAL A 9 5.70 6.22 50.66
CA VAL A 9 5.06 6.94 49.55
C VAL A 9 6.08 7.73 48.71
N LEU A 10 7.07 8.36 49.35
CA LEU A 10 8.08 9.15 48.63
C LEU A 10 9.03 8.28 47.79
N ALA A 11 9.29 7.04 48.22
CA ALA A 11 10.06 6.06 47.45
C ALA A 11 9.29 5.54 46.22
N ALA A 12 7.97 5.35 46.34
CA ALA A 12 7.14 4.89 45.22
C ALA A 12 6.98 5.96 44.11
N VAL A 13 6.87 7.24 44.48
CA VAL A 13 6.77 8.34 43.50
C VAL A 13 8.10 8.58 42.76
N LEU A 14 9.25 8.46 43.45
CA LEU A 14 10.56 8.55 42.81
C LEU A 14 10.89 7.33 41.93
N ALA A 15 10.39 6.14 42.25
CA ALA A 15 10.50 4.98 41.36
C ALA A 15 9.64 5.11 40.09
N ALA A 16 8.41 5.65 40.20
CA ALA A 16 7.52 5.87 39.05
C ALA A 16 8.05 6.93 38.06
N PHE A 17 8.73 7.97 38.56
CA PHE A 17 9.40 8.97 37.71
C PHE A 17 10.79 8.53 37.21
N ALA A 18 11.41 7.48 37.78
CA ALA A 18 12.69 6.94 37.29
C ALA A 18 12.55 5.96 36.12
N CYS A 19 11.40 5.28 35.96
CA CYS A 19 11.14 4.38 34.83
C CYS A 19 10.40 5.02 33.64
N SER A 20 10.01 6.30 33.76
CA SER A 20 9.29 7.04 32.71
C SER A 20 10.18 8.04 31.96
N ALA A 21 11.51 7.82 31.98
CA ALA A 21 12.52 8.63 31.29
C ALA A 21 13.55 7.78 30.52
N ILE A 22 13.19 6.54 30.15
CA ILE A 22 13.73 5.88 28.96
C ILE A 22 12.59 5.61 27.98
N ALA A 23 11.81 6.66 27.71
CA ALA A 23 11.50 6.92 26.32
C ALA A 23 12.87 6.97 25.62
N GLN A 24 13.15 6.01 24.73
CA GLN A 24 14.22 6.22 23.77
C GLN A 24 13.93 7.58 23.14
N GLN A 25 14.81 8.54 23.38
CA GLN A 25 14.97 9.62 22.43
C GLN A 25 15.36 8.91 21.13
N GLN A 26 14.37 8.60 20.28
CA GLN A 26 14.59 8.61 18.85
C GLN A 26 15.34 9.91 18.63
N PRO A 27 16.63 9.87 18.25
CA PRO A 27 17.41 11.08 18.15
C PRO A 27 16.65 11.95 17.16
N ALA A 28 16.14 13.08 17.63
CA ALA A 28 15.41 14.02 16.79
C ALA A 28 16.31 14.27 15.58
N ALA A 29 15.89 13.73 14.42
CA ALA A 29 16.84 13.44 13.36
C ALA A 29 17.55 14.73 13.01
N LYS A 30 18.86 14.81 13.32
CA LYS A 30 19.68 15.97 12.97
C LYS A 30 19.51 16.14 11.47
N GLY A 31 18.77 17.17 11.06
CA GLY A 31 18.29 17.29 9.70
C GLY A 31 19.48 17.14 8.75
N GLY A 32 19.45 16.08 7.94
CA GLY A 32 20.55 15.79 7.05
C GLY A 32 20.76 16.94 6.07
N LYS A 33 21.96 17.03 5.51
CA LYS A 33 22.29 18.09 4.56
C LYS A 33 21.41 17.93 3.32
N HIS A 34 20.96 19.07 2.79
CA HIS A 34 20.36 19.11 1.47
C HIS A 34 21.47 19.24 0.43
N HIS A 35 21.43 18.39 -0.59
CA HIS A 35 22.31 18.40 -1.75
C HIS A 35 21.51 18.59 -3.03
N SER A 36 22.12 19.19 -4.05
CA SER A 36 21.53 19.29 -5.39
C SER A 36 22.43 18.59 -6.39
N LEU A 37 21.87 17.67 -7.17
CA LEU A 37 22.56 17.03 -8.29
C LEU A 37 21.94 17.52 -9.61
N PRO A 38 22.58 18.46 -10.32
CA PRO A 38 22.10 18.94 -11.61
C PRO A 38 22.24 17.86 -12.68
N ALA A 39 21.38 17.89 -13.71
CA ALA A 39 21.47 16.98 -14.84
C ALA A 39 22.24 17.65 -15.99
N THR A 40 23.44 17.17 -16.22
CA THR A 40 24.40 17.64 -17.22
C THR A 40 24.96 16.43 -17.98
N LEU A 41 25.65 16.64 -19.10
CA LEU A 41 26.31 15.53 -19.81
C LEU A 41 27.42 14.85 -18.99
N GLU A 42 27.92 15.51 -17.94
CA GLU A 42 28.92 14.94 -17.01
C GLU A 42 28.28 14.13 -15.87
N THR A 43 27.00 14.37 -15.58
CA THR A 43 26.27 13.78 -14.44
C THR A 43 25.13 12.83 -14.86
N VAL A 44 25.00 12.55 -16.16
CA VAL A 44 23.94 11.73 -16.75
C VAL A 44 24.52 10.65 -17.67
N GLN A 45 23.99 9.44 -17.60
CA GLN A 45 24.27 8.33 -18.52
C GLN A 45 23.05 7.99 -19.40
N TRP A 46 23.29 7.61 -20.66
CA TRP A 46 22.23 7.27 -21.61
C TRP A 46 22.06 5.76 -21.77
N GLY A 47 20.91 5.27 -21.31
CA GLY A 47 20.39 3.95 -21.66
C GLY A 47 21.07 2.77 -20.96
N TRP A 48 22.23 3.00 -20.35
CA TRP A 48 23.05 2.01 -19.65
C TRP A 48 23.34 2.48 -18.23
N LEU A 49 23.41 1.52 -17.31
CA LEU A 49 23.99 1.70 -16.00
C LEU A 49 25.40 1.10 -16.03
N ASP A 50 26.43 1.94 -16.06
CA ASP A 50 27.82 1.49 -15.96
C ASP A 50 28.24 1.40 -14.48
N PRO A 51 28.63 0.22 -13.95
CA PRO A 51 29.08 0.05 -12.57
C PRO A 51 30.54 0.48 -12.34
N LYS A 52 31.21 1.00 -13.38
CA LYS A 52 32.56 1.59 -13.35
C LYS A 52 32.50 3.13 -13.34
N GLU A 53 31.30 3.74 -13.43
CA GLU A 53 31.14 5.20 -13.40
C GLU A 53 31.50 5.78 -12.01
N PRO A 54 32.28 6.87 -11.92
CA PRO A 54 32.51 7.56 -10.65
C PRO A 54 31.26 8.30 -10.14
N PRO A 55 30.96 8.24 -8.82
CA PRO A 55 30.01 9.10 -8.12
C PRO A 55 30.12 10.58 -8.49
N LYS A 56 28.97 11.17 -8.79
CA LYS A 56 28.77 12.59 -9.07
C LYS A 56 28.42 13.40 -7.81
N LEU A 57 28.07 12.70 -6.74
CA LEU A 57 27.75 13.24 -5.43
C LEU A 57 28.05 12.17 -4.36
N ALA A 58 28.45 12.60 -3.16
CA ALA A 58 28.55 11.74 -1.98
C ALA A 58 27.74 12.34 -0.82
N ILE A 59 26.91 11.52 -0.18
CA ILE A 59 25.98 11.92 0.88
C ILE A 59 26.08 10.96 2.09
N ASN A 60 25.50 11.35 3.22
CA ASN A 60 25.35 10.48 4.39
C ASN A 60 23.91 9.96 4.49
N SER A 61 23.72 8.85 5.20
CA SER A 61 22.37 8.39 5.55
C SER A 61 21.61 9.49 6.33
N GLY A 62 20.38 9.79 5.91
CA GLY A 62 19.55 10.87 6.43
C GLY A 62 19.66 12.22 5.68
N ASP A 63 20.65 12.39 4.79
CA ASP A 63 20.72 13.54 3.88
C ASP A 63 19.55 13.53 2.86
N THR A 64 19.24 14.70 2.29
CA THR A 64 18.22 14.86 1.24
C THR A 64 18.89 15.29 -0.06
N VAL A 65 18.48 14.73 -1.21
CA VAL A 65 18.99 15.14 -2.52
C VAL A 65 17.86 15.60 -3.43
N SER A 66 17.99 16.80 -3.99
CA SER A 66 17.22 17.22 -5.17
C SER A 66 17.98 16.84 -6.43
N ILE A 67 17.43 15.88 -7.18
CA ILE A 67 18.03 15.34 -8.40
C ILE A 67 17.30 15.94 -9.59
N GLU A 68 18.00 16.75 -10.38
CA GLU A 68 17.53 17.13 -11.71
C GLU A 68 17.67 15.96 -12.68
N THR A 69 17.00 16.04 -13.83
CA THR A 69 16.85 14.91 -14.75
C THR A 69 16.69 15.39 -16.20
N MET A 70 17.02 14.58 -17.21
CA MET A 70 16.96 14.95 -18.65
C MET A 70 15.93 14.15 -19.44
N MET A 71 15.30 14.75 -20.45
CA MET A 71 14.55 14.01 -21.46
C MET A 71 15.38 12.86 -22.05
N HIS A 72 14.69 11.87 -22.62
CA HIS A 72 15.32 10.68 -23.19
C HIS A 72 16.48 11.01 -24.15
N ALA A 73 17.45 10.10 -24.20
CA ALA A 73 18.66 10.18 -25.02
C ALA A 73 19.50 11.46 -24.79
N HIS A 74 19.87 11.75 -23.53
CA HIS A 74 20.63 12.96 -23.15
C HIS A 74 19.98 14.25 -23.65
N ASN A 75 18.70 14.42 -23.30
CA ASN A 75 17.88 15.59 -23.64
C ASN A 75 17.64 15.82 -25.14
N LYS A 76 17.93 14.84 -26.02
CA LYS A 76 17.70 14.94 -27.47
C LYS A 76 16.24 14.73 -27.87
N VAL A 77 15.47 13.95 -27.10
CA VAL A 77 14.04 13.74 -27.34
C VAL A 77 13.26 14.95 -26.84
N GLN A 78 12.94 15.86 -27.76
CA GLN A 78 12.33 17.17 -27.47
C GLN A 78 10.97 17.34 -28.16
N GLN A 79 10.20 18.38 -27.79
CA GLN A 79 8.99 18.72 -28.54
C GLN A 79 9.31 18.94 -30.03
N GLY A 80 8.56 18.29 -30.91
CA GLY A 80 8.77 18.35 -32.36
C GLY A 80 9.79 17.36 -32.93
N ILE A 81 10.43 16.50 -32.11
CA ILE A 81 11.24 15.38 -32.63
C ILE A 81 10.37 14.43 -33.49
N THR A 82 10.91 13.95 -34.61
CA THR A 82 10.22 13.00 -35.50
C THR A 82 10.48 11.54 -35.09
N MET A 83 9.68 10.60 -35.62
CA MET A 83 9.87 9.18 -35.32
C MET A 83 11.18 8.65 -35.93
N GLU A 84 11.56 9.14 -37.10
CA GLU A 84 12.83 8.80 -37.77
C GLU A 84 14.02 9.18 -36.88
N GLN A 85 14.00 10.36 -36.27
CA GLN A 85 15.03 10.80 -35.33
C GLN A 85 15.05 9.94 -34.05
N ILE A 86 13.89 9.52 -33.53
CA ILE A 86 13.83 8.56 -32.41
C ILE A 86 14.42 7.19 -32.82
N VAL A 87 14.13 6.72 -34.04
CA VAL A 87 14.67 5.46 -34.59
C VAL A 87 16.20 5.55 -34.75
N GLU A 88 16.74 6.66 -35.24
CA GLU A 88 18.18 6.92 -35.34
C GLU A 88 18.84 6.90 -33.95
N LEU A 89 18.32 7.65 -32.98
CA LEU A 89 18.80 7.64 -31.59
C LEU A 89 18.76 6.22 -31.00
N ARG A 90 17.69 5.46 -31.28
CA ARG A 90 17.52 4.10 -30.79
C ARG A 90 18.52 3.12 -31.42
N LYS A 91 18.81 3.25 -32.72
CA LYS A 91 19.82 2.46 -33.46
C LYS A 91 21.25 2.82 -33.03
N ALA A 92 21.51 4.08 -32.70
CA ALA A 92 22.80 4.56 -32.19
C ALA A 92 23.13 4.07 -30.76
N ASN A 93 22.15 3.59 -29.99
CA ASN A 93 22.35 2.99 -28.66
C ASN A 93 21.83 1.54 -28.60
N PRO A 94 22.40 0.60 -29.38
CA PRO A 94 21.88 -0.75 -29.53
C PRO A 94 21.85 -1.48 -28.18
N GLY A 95 20.71 -2.05 -27.81
CA GLY A 95 20.49 -2.71 -26.51
C GLY A 95 20.28 -1.78 -25.31
N GLY A 96 20.71 -0.52 -25.37
CA GLY A 96 20.50 0.48 -24.32
C GLY A 96 19.05 0.97 -24.26
N GLY A 97 18.62 1.53 -23.13
CA GLY A 97 17.32 2.16 -22.99
C GLY A 97 17.24 3.60 -23.52
N PRO A 98 16.03 4.18 -23.59
CA PRO A 98 15.85 5.60 -23.89
C PRO A 98 16.21 6.50 -22.69
N HIS A 99 16.30 5.93 -21.48
CA HIS A 99 16.46 6.65 -20.22
C HIS A 99 17.75 7.46 -20.12
N SER A 100 17.65 8.64 -19.50
CA SER A 100 18.76 9.52 -19.15
C SER A 100 18.90 9.50 -17.62
N MET A 101 19.89 8.76 -17.12
CA MET A 101 20.03 8.43 -15.70
C MET A 101 20.98 9.41 -15.01
N THR A 102 20.46 10.27 -14.14
CA THR A 102 21.28 11.21 -13.37
C THR A 102 21.88 10.53 -12.15
N GLY A 103 23.17 10.75 -11.92
CA GLY A 103 23.97 10.05 -10.92
C GLY A 103 25.25 9.47 -11.53
N PRO A 104 25.97 8.60 -10.82
CA PRO A 104 25.60 7.99 -9.53
C PRO A 104 25.77 8.89 -8.30
N ILE A 105 24.98 8.64 -7.24
CA ILE A 105 25.12 9.27 -5.91
C ILE A 105 25.61 8.22 -4.92
N TYR A 106 26.78 8.41 -4.32
CA TYR A 106 27.33 7.55 -3.26
C TYR A 106 26.70 7.86 -1.89
N VAL A 107 26.28 6.82 -1.17
CA VAL A 107 25.88 6.91 0.25
C VAL A 107 26.97 6.35 1.15
N ASN A 108 27.55 7.20 2.02
CA ASN A 108 28.57 6.82 2.99
C ASN A 108 28.03 5.77 3.98
N GLY A 109 28.80 4.69 4.16
CA GLY A 109 28.51 3.64 5.16
C GLY A 109 27.48 2.59 4.73
N ALA A 110 27.03 2.58 3.46
CA ALA A 110 26.27 1.46 2.91
C ALA A 110 27.21 0.35 2.42
N GLU A 111 26.90 -0.91 2.75
CA GLU A 111 27.69 -2.10 2.47
C GLU A 111 26.86 -3.19 1.75
N PRO A 112 27.49 -4.14 1.02
CA PRO A 112 26.77 -5.22 0.36
C PRO A 112 26.06 -6.13 1.37
N GLY A 113 24.76 -6.30 1.20
CA GLY A 113 23.88 -6.97 2.17
C GLY A 113 22.94 -6.00 2.91
N ASP A 114 23.24 -4.70 2.91
CA ASP A 114 22.33 -3.67 3.42
C ASP A 114 21.10 -3.49 2.52
N VAL A 115 20.11 -2.76 3.05
CA VAL A 115 18.93 -2.31 2.31
C VAL A 115 18.81 -0.79 2.40
N MET A 116 18.81 -0.12 1.25
CA MET A 116 18.66 1.32 1.15
C MET A 116 17.18 1.73 1.27
N GLU A 117 16.80 2.44 2.34
CA GLU A 117 15.50 3.13 2.42
C GLU A 117 15.58 4.46 1.65
N ILE A 118 14.94 4.52 0.47
CA ILE A 118 14.82 5.74 -0.32
C ILE A 118 13.42 6.32 -0.10
N ARG A 119 13.36 7.57 0.37
CA ARG A 119 12.11 8.32 0.61
C ARG A 119 11.90 9.37 -0.47
N ILE A 120 10.81 9.27 -1.21
CA ILE A 120 10.49 10.24 -2.26
C ILE A 120 9.73 11.40 -1.62
N LEU A 121 10.44 12.49 -1.30
CA LEU A 121 9.83 13.61 -0.57
C LEU A 121 8.97 14.50 -1.48
N LYS A 122 9.37 14.68 -2.74
CA LYS A 122 8.71 15.57 -3.71
C LYS A 122 9.11 15.16 -5.13
N ILE A 123 8.16 15.23 -6.05
CA ILE A 123 8.42 15.15 -7.51
C ILE A 123 7.89 16.44 -8.14
N VAL A 124 8.65 16.99 -9.09
CA VAL A 124 8.26 18.18 -9.86
C VAL A 124 8.29 17.82 -11.35
N PRO A 125 7.13 17.65 -12.00
CA PRO A 125 7.10 17.34 -13.43
C PRO A 125 7.61 18.52 -14.27
N LYS A 126 7.96 18.22 -15.52
CA LYS A 126 8.18 19.24 -16.57
C LYS A 126 6.87 19.94 -16.95
N SER A 127 7.01 21.03 -17.70
CA SER A 127 5.94 21.67 -18.49
C SER A 127 5.44 20.81 -19.66
N PHE A 128 6.13 19.72 -20.02
CA PHE A 128 5.68 18.78 -21.04
C PHE A 128 6.15 17.35 -20.76
N GLY A 129 5.49 16.39 -21.40
CA GLY A 129 5.89 14.99 -21.45
C GLY A 129 5.84 14.44 -22.87
N ILE A 130 6.38 13.23 -23.06
CA ILE A 130 6.30 12.48 -24.31
C ILE A 130 5.86 11.04 -24.04
N THR A 131 5.07 10.48 -24.93
CA THR A 131 4.83 9.04 -25.04
C THR A 131 5.08 8.65 -26.48
N PHE A 132 5.85 7.59 -26.72
CA PHE A 132 6.05 7.07 -28.06
C PHE A 132 6.14 5.54 -28.04
N ASN A 133 5.65 4.90 -29.10
CA ASN A 133 6.00 3.52 -29.41
C ASN A 133 7.02 3.52 -30.54
N LEU A 134 7.98 2.60 -30.47
CA LEU A 134 8.88 2.36 -31.60
C LEU A 134 8.12 1.67 -32.75
N PRO A 135 8.50 1.92 -34.02
CA PRO A 135 7.94 1.21 -35.16
C PRO A 135 8.36 -0.26 -35.13
N GLY A 136 7.38 -1.16 -35.16
CA GLY A 136 7.61 -2.60 -35.13
C GLY A 136 8.37 -3.13 -36.34
N LYS A 137 8.33 -2.44 -37.49
CA LYS A 137 9.12 -2.80 -38.68
C LYS A 137 10.63 -2.67 -38.47
N ASP A 138 11.06 -1.70 -37.67
CA ASP A 138 12.48 -1.49 -37.31
C ASP A 138 12.88 -2.25 -36.04
N PHE A 139 11.92 -2.48 -35.13
CA PHE A 139 12.16 -3.07 -33.81
C PHE A 139 11.16 -4.21 -33.50
N PRO A 140 11.12 -5.30 -34.29
CA PRO A 140 10.10 -6.36 -34.20
C PRO A 140 10.12 -7.16 -32.89
N THR A 141 11.15 -6.97 -32.06
CA THR A 141 11.33 -7.62 -30.75
C THR A 141 11.12 -6.69 -29.56
N ILE A 142 10.78 -5.41 -29.78
CA ILE A 142 10.62 -4.41 -28.72
C ILE A 142 9.14 -4.02 -28.59
N GLY A 143 8.54 -4.36 -27.44
CA GLY A 143 7.12 -4.15 -27.15
C GLY A 143 6.26 -5.37 -27.46
N ALA A 144 5.11 -5.46 -26.80
CA ALA A 144 4.20 -6.60 -26.93
C ALA A 144 3.37 -6.59 -28.24
N LEU A 145 3.21 -5.42 -28.86
CA LEU A 145 2.36 -5.17 -30.02
C LEU A 145 3.16 -4.73 -31.26
N ALA A 146 4.43 -5.13 -31.37
CA ALA A 146 5.29 -4.76 -32.49
C ALA A 146 4.76 -5.26 -33.86
N PRO A 147 4.23 -6.50 -34.00
CA PRO A 147 3.62 -6.95 -35.26
C PRO A 147 2.39 -6.12 -35.68
N GLU A 148 1.60 -5.65 -34.72
CA GLU A 148 0.36 -4.89 -34.94
C GLU A 148 0.61 -3.39 -35.15
N MET A 149 1.76 -2.88 -34.70
CA MET A 149 2.17 -1.47 -34.78
C MET A 149 3.44 -1.33 -35.65
N PRO A 150 3.35 -1.57 -36.98
CA PRO A 150 4.52 -1.48 -37.87
C PRO A 150 5.11 -0.07 -37.90
N GLU A 151 4.27 0.96 -37.71
CA GLU A 151 4.63 2.37 -37.63
C GLU A 151 4.68 2.87 -36.18
N GLY A 152 5.61 3.80 -35.92
CA GLY A 152 5.80 4.42 -34.61
C GLY A 152 4.94 5.67 -34.47
N LEU A 153 4.34 5.87 -33.30
CA LEU A 153 3.59 7.09 -32.97
C LEU A 153 4.31 7.90 -31.89
N ILE A 154 4.15 9.22 -31.95
CA ILE A 154 4.59 10.16 -30.90
C ILE A 154 3.38 10.96 -30.43
N LYS A 155 3.21 11.04 -29.11
CA LYS A 155 2.28 11.95 -28.44
C LYS A 155 3.07 12.85 -27.50
N PHE A 156 3.06 14.15 -27.79
CA PHE A 156 3.49 15.17 -26.83
C PHE A 156 2.32 15.52 -25.91
N TRP A 157 2.65 15.79 -24.64
CA TRP A 157 1.71 16.18 -23.60
C TRP A 157 2.10 17.57 -23.10
N SER A 158 1.17 18.52 -23.13
CA SER A 158 1.32 19.79 -22.41
C SER A 158 0.90 19.58 -20.96
N ILE A 159 1.76 19.92 -20.01
CA ILE A 159 1.53 19.71 -18.57
C ILE A 159 1.30 21.07 -17.91
N ASP A 160 0.18 21.20 -17.21
CA ASP A 160 -0.09 22.29 -16.28
C ASP A 160 0.43 21.89 -14.88
N PRO A 161 1.60 22.42 -14.44
CA PRO A 161 2.19 22.03 -13.16
C PRO A 161 1.43 22.62 -11.96
N ALA A 162 0.58 23.63 -12.15
CA ALA A 162 -0.24 24.21 -11.09
C ALA A 162 -1.49 23.38 -10.83
N LYS A 163 -2.15 22.91 -11.90
CA LYS A 163 -3.31 22.00 -11.81
C LYS A 163 -2.93 20.53 -11.63
N LYS A 164 -1.66 20.17 -11.86
CA LYS A 164 -1.20 18.78 -12.01
C LYS A 164 -2.05 18.02 -13.04
N SER A 165 -2.28 18.61 -14.20
CA SER A 165 -3.03 17.97 -15.28
C SER A 165 -2.29 18.05 -16.61
N ALA A 166 -2.65 17.18 -17.55
CA ALA A 166 -2.21 17.28 -18.94
C ALA A 166 -3.40 17.16 -19.90
N GLU A 167 -3.40 17.95 -20.98
CA GLU A 167 -4.44 17.85 -21.99
C GLU A 167 -4.15 16.69 -22.96
N PHE A 168 -5.05 15.70 -23.00
CA PHE A 168 -4.95 14.57 -23.92
C PHE A 168 -5.47 14.94 -25.32
N LYS A 169 -6.63 15.60 -25.35
CA LYS A 169 -7.34 16.12 -26.53
C LYS A 169 -8.11 17.38 -26.09
N PRO A 170 -8.53 18.28 -27.00
CA PRO A 170 -9.32 19.45 -26.66
C PRO A 170 -10.48 19.13 -25.70
N GLY A 171 -10.43 19.69 -24.49
CA GLY A 171 -11.44 19.48 -23.44
C GLY A 171 -11.33 18.18 -22.64
N ILE A 172 -10.36 17.30 -22.92
CA ILE A 172 -10.08 16.08 -22.16
C ILE A 172 -8.78 16.27 -21.37
N GLN A 173 -8.92 16.48 -20.07
CA GLN A 173 -7.82 16.60 -19.11
C GLN A 173 -7.55 15.26 -18.41
N VAL A 174 -6.28 14.95 -18.20
CA VAL A 174 -5.81 13.81 -17.42
C VAL A 174 -5.12 14.33 -16.17
N GLU A 175 -5.52 13.87 -14.98
CA GLU A 175 -4.84 14.19 -13.73
C GLU A 175 -3.48 13.47 -13.66
N LEU A 176 -2.45 14.17 -13.19
CA LEU A 176 -1.09 13.66 -13.13
C LEU A 176 -0.72 13.20 -11.73
N GLN A 177 -0.43 11.90 -11.64
CA GLN A 177 0.21 11.29 -10.49
C GLN A 177 1.67 10.97 -10.86
N PRO A 178 2.62 11.90 -10.60
CA PRO A 178 4.01 11.72 -11.05
C PRO A 178 4.76 10.71 -10.17
N PHE A 179 5.52 9.83 -10.82
CA PHE A 179 6.40 8.81 -10.23
C PHE A 179 7.68 8.69 -11.07
N PRO A 180 8.80 8.17 -10.51
CA PRO A 180 9.99 7.86 -11.29
C PRO A 180 9.87 6.46 -11.92
N GLY A 181 9.84 6.36 -13.25
CA GLY A 181 9.83 5.06 -13.94
C GLY A 181 11.11 4.25 -13.73
N THR A 182 12.26 4.94 -13.68
CA THR A 182 13.59 4.33 -13.46
C THR A 182 14.27 4.87 -12.20
N LEU A 183 14.58 3.98 -11.26
CA LEU A 183 15.38 4.23 -10.05
C LEU A 183 16.25 2.99 -9.79
N ALA A 184 17.57 3.16 -9.66
CA ALA A 184 18.49 2.04 -9.42
C ALA A 184 19.38 2.27 -8.18
N VAL A 185 19.79 1.17 -7.52
CA VAL A 185 20.78 1.14 -6.42
C VAL A 185 21.90 0.14 -6.73
N GLY A 186 23.01 0.63 -7.30
CA GLY A 186 24.13 -0.22 -7.74
C GLY A 186 23.74 -1.28 -8.78
N ILE A 187 24.62 -2.23 -9.08
CA ILE A 187 24.33 -3.36 -9.97
C ILE A 187 24.85 -4.64 -9.31
N ASP A 188 24.04 -5.70 -9.28
CA ASP A 188 24.48 -7.03 -8.85
C ASP A 188 25.41 -7.64 -9.92
N PRO A 189 26.68 -7.95 -9.58
CA PRO A 189 27.62 -8.60 -10.49
C PRO A 189 27.08 -9.94 -11.03
N ASN A 190 26.27 -10.63 -10.23
CA ASN A 190 25.71 -11.95 -10.54
C ASN A 190 24.33 -11.87 -11.20
N ASP A 191 23.85 -10.66 -11.54
CA ASP A 191 22.57 -10.51 -12.22
C ASP A 191 22.68 -10.97 -13.69
N PRO A 192 21.77 -11.84 -14.16
CA PRO A 192 21.81 -12.44 -15.50
C PRO A 192 21.38 -11.47 -16.62
N SER A 193 21.23 -10.18 -16.33
CA SER A 193 20.85 -9.15 -17.29
C SER A 193 21.80 -9.07 -18.49
N PRO A 194 21.26 -8.86 -19.71
CA PRO A 194 22.06 -8.61 -20.90
C PRO A 194 22.97 -7.40 -20.71
N ARG A 195 24.28 -7.63 -20.84
CA ARG A 195 25.31 -6.61 -20.73
C ARG A 195 25.58 -5.92 -22.07
N LYS A 196 26.10 -4.69 -22.02
CA LYS A 196 26.46 -3.90 -23.19
C LYS A 196 27.42 -4.67 -24.10
N GLY A 197 27.14 -4.70 -25.40
CA GLY A 197 27.91 -5.48 -26.38
C GLY A 197 27.68 -7.00 -26.35
N GLY A 198 26.76 -7.52 -25.50
CA GLY A 198 26.47 -8.95 -25.41
C GLY A 198 27.52 -9.77 -24.66
N VAL A 199 28.41 -9.11 -23.90
CA VAL A 199 29.44 -9.76 -23.07
C VAL A 199 28.79 -10.62 -21.99
N LYS A 200 29.31 -11.84 -21.77
CA LYS A 200 28.81 -12.79 -20.76
C LYS A 200 29.70 -12.90 -19.53
N ASP A 201 31.00 -12.65 -19.70
CA ASP A 201 32.03 -12.97 -18.70
C ASP A 201 32.62 -11.72 -18.00
N ASP A 202 32.12 -10.51 -18.30
CA ASP A 202 32.39 -9.28 -17.54
C ASP A 202 31.16 -8.91 -16.67
N PRO A 203 31.13 -9.29 -15.38
CA PRO A 203 30.03 -8.93 -14.47
C PRO A 203 30.01 -7.42 -14.13
N MET A 204 31.06 -6.70 -14.52
CA MET A 204 31.18 -5.25 -14.42
C MET A 204 30.88 -4.54 -15.76
N ALA A 205 30.41 -5.25 -16.80
CA ALA A 205 29.91 -4.60 -18.01
C ALA A 205 28.57 -3.88 -17.73
N PRO A 206 28.28 -2.76 -18.44
CA PRO A 206 27.07 -1.98 -18.20
C PRO A 206 25.77 -2.76 -18.45
N VAL A 207 24.75 -2.52 -17.61
CA VAL A 207 23.42 -3.15 -17.71
C VAL A 207 22.43 -2.22 -18.38
N SER A 208 21.54 -2.77 -19.21
CA SER A 208 20.52 -1.97 -19.91
C SER A 208 19.44 -1.46 -18.96
N THR A 209 19.15 -0.16 -19.06
CA THR A 209 18.02 0.50 -18.36
C THR A 209 16.65 0.14 -18.93
N LEU A 210 16.53 -0.77 -19.90
CA LEU A 210 15.23 -1.12 -20.52
C LEU A 210 14.29 -1.94 -19.63
N ARG A 211 14.80 -2.57 -18.58
CA ARG A 211 14.06 -3.58 -17.80
C ARG A 211 14.21 -3.31 -16.29
N PRO A 212 13.23 -3.76 -15.49
CA PRO A 212 13.43 -3.88 -14.05
C PRO A 212 14.44 -5.00 -13.79
N TRP A 213 15.27 -4.80 -12.76
CA TRP A 213 16.21 -5.79 -12.26
C TRP A 213 16.20 -5.76 -10.73
N LYS A 214 16.96 -6.64 -10.08
CA LYS A 214 17.00 -6.75 -8.61
C LYS A 214 17.34 -5.43 -7.89
N ASN A 215 18.10 -4.55 -8.55
CA ASN A 215 18.49 -3.22 -8.07
C ASN A 215 17.42 -2.13 -8.26
N GLY A 216 16.18 -2.51 -8.60
CA GLY A 216 15.14 -1.63 -9.12
C GLY A 216 15.23 -1.48 -10.64
N SER A 217 16.08 -0.58 -11.10
CA SER A 217 16.15 -0.15 -12.52
C SER A 217 14.79 0.32 -13.03
N ASN A 218 14.31 -0.15 -14.18
CA ASN A 218 13.09 0.38 -14.81
C ASN A 218 11.83 -0.35 -14.31
N MET A 219 11.34 0.07 -13.15
CA MET A 219 10.24 -0.58 -12.43
C MET A 219 8.86 -0.12 -12.92
N ASP A 220 8.72 1.14 -13.37
CA ASP A 220 7.47 1.75 -13.83
C ASP A 220 6.27 1.60 -12.84
N ILE A 221 6.55 1.63 -11.53
CA ILE A 221 5.53 1.55 -10.46
C ILE A 221 4.88 2.93 -10.26
N ASN A 222 3.61 3.06 -10.64
CA ASN A 222 2.85 4.32 -10.58
C ASN A 222 2.45 4.75 -9.16
N GLU A 223 2.52 3.86 -8.17
CA GLU A 223 2.34 4.14 -6.74
C GLU A 223 3.60 4.75 -6.07
N LEU A 224 4.72 4.82 -6.79
CA LEU A 224 6.00 5.34 -6.29
C LEU A 224 6.04 6.88 -6.31
N GLN A 225 5.04 7.50 -5.67
CA GLN A 225 4.75 8.93 -5.69
C GLN A 225 5.46 9.69 -4.54
N ALA A 226 5.22 11.01 -4.45
CA ALA A 226 5.68 11.79 -3.30
C ALA A 226 5.00 11.33 -1.99
N GLY A 227 5.80 11.03 -0.97
CA GLY A 227 5.40 10.36 0.27
C GLY A 227 5.81 8.89 0.32
N SER A 228 6.04 8.24 -0.83
CA SER A 228 6.37 6.82 -0.90
C SER A 228 7.80 6.53 -0.41
N LYS A 229 7.96 5.31 0.10
CA LYS A 229 9.23 4.73 0.56
C LYS A 229 9.50 3.47 -0.24
N ILE A 230 10.74 3.29 -0.68
CA ILE A 230 11.19 2.07 -1.35
C ILE A 230 12.46 1.55 -0.68
N PHE A 231 12.55 0.23 -0.58
CA PHE A 231 13.64 -0.49 0.07
C PHE A 231 14.35 -1.31 -0.99
N ILE A 232 15.59 -0.94 -1.34
CA ILE A 232 16.34 -1.61 -2.41
C ILE A 232 17.64 -2.20 -1.83
N PRO A 233 17.89 -3.51 -2.01
CA PRO A 233 19.10 -4.16 -1.52
C PRO A 233 20.38 -3.61 -2.18
N VAL A 234 21.44 -3.53 -1.38
CA VAL A 234 22.77 -3.09 -1.79
C VAL A 234 23.60 -4.32 -2.17
N TYR A 235 24.00 -4.43 -3.44
CA TYR A 235 24.61 -5.65 -4.00
C TYR A 235 26.14 -5.65 -4.12
N ARG A 236 26.79 -4.53 -3.85
CA ARG A 236 28.25 -4.39 -3.94
C ARG A 236 28.76 -3.59 -2.75
N ALA A 237 30.08 -3.55 -2.58
CA ALA A 237 30.77 -2.50 -1.85
C ALA A 237 31.24 -1.42 -2.83
N ALA A 238 31.61 -0.26 -2.29
CA ALA A 238 32.26 0.78 -3.05
C ALA A 238 33.58 0.23 -3.63
N ALA A 239 33.81 0.37 -4.94
CA ALA A 239 35.01 -0.14 -5.59
C ALA A 239 36.28 0.61 -5.14
N ASP A 240 36.11 1.81 -4.60
CA ASP A 240 37.13 2.58 -3.90
C ASP A 240 36.44 3.56 -2.92
N ARG A 241 37.19 4.25 -2.06
CA ARG A 241 36.66 5.34 -1.20
C ARG A 241 36.04 6.50 -1.98
N ALA A 242 36.26 6.52 -3.30
CA ALA A 242 35.71 7.45 -4.27
C ALA A 242 34.58 6.87 -5.15
N GLN A 243 34.18 5.59 -5.01
CA GLN A 243 33.27 4.89 -5.94
C GLN A 243 32.24 3.98 -5.26
N GLY A 244 31.16 4.51 -4.66
CA GLY A 244 30.19 3.69 -3.91
C GLY A 244 28.71 3.88 -4.19
N HIS A 245 27.89 3.12 -3.45
CA HIS A 245 26.50 2.75 -3.75
C HIS A 245 25.61 3.85 -4.25
N GLU A 246 25.04 3.56 -5.42
CA GLU A 246 24.63 4.53 -6.40
C GLU A 246 23.12 4.68 -6.46
N ALA A 247 22.54 5.69 -5.81
CA ALA A 247 21.20 6.11 -6.18
C ALA A 247 21.25 6.86 -7.52
N ARG A 248 20.39 6.47 -8.48
CA ARG A 248 20.26 7.11 -9.80
C ARG A 248 18.78 7.36 -10.13
N MET A 249 18.45 8.53 -10.70
CA MET A 249 17.07 8.96 -10.99
C MET A 249 16.94 9.57 -12.39
N ALA A 250 15.78 9.37 -13.02
CA ALA A 250 15.38 9.96 -14.30
C ALA A 250 14.02 10.68 -14.22
N ALA A 251 13.71 11.44 -15.27
CA ALA A 251 12.68 12.48 -15.38
C ALA A 251 13.24 13.54 -16.40
N PRO A 252 12.71 14.77 -16.60
CA PRO A 252 13.26 15.65 -17.66
C PRO A 252 13.56 17.13 -17.32
N ARG A 253 14.27 17.87 -18.20
CA ARG A 253 14.61 19.31 -18.10
C ARG A 253 14.54 20.06 -19.46
N ASP A 254 14.23 21.36 -19.40
CA ASP A 254 14.58 22.39 -20.38
C ASP A 254 14.99 23.69 -19.66
N ALA A 255 15.52 24.69 -20.37
CA ALA A 255 16.18 25.87 -19.80
C ALA A 255 15.92 27.18 -20.58
N HIS A 256 15.79 28.32 -19.88
CA HIS A 256 16.44 29.61 -20.20
C HIS A 256 16.30 30.65 -19.03
N PRO A 257 16.77 31.92 -19.09
CA PRO A 257 17.44 32.54 -17.95
C PRO A 257 16.67 33.72 -17.30
N LEU A 258 17.07 34.11 -16.07
CA LEU A 258 17.48 35.49 -15.72
C LEU A 258 17.58 35.74 -14.19
N ASP A 259 18.63 36.49 -13.87
CA ASP A 259 18.88 37.38 -12.73
C ASP A 259 17.72 37.74 -11.77
N HIS A 260 17.96 37.60 -10.46
CA HIS A 260 17.15 38.20 -9.38
C HIS A 260 18.01 38.93 -8.31
N HIS A 261 18.83 39.88 -8.74
CA HIS A 261 19.08 41.06 -7.91
C HIS A 261 17.80 41.90 -7.78
N ARG A 262 17.03 41.68 -6.70
CA ARG A 262 16.51 42.78 -5.86
C ARG A 262 15.83 42.29 -4.58
N LEU A 263 16.42 42.69 -3.47
CA LEU A 263 15.79 42.77 -2.16
C LEU A 263 14.48 43.55 -2.22
N ARG A 264 13.43 43.04 -1.57
CA ARG A 264 12.61 43.87 -0.66
C ARG A 264 11.95 43.03 0.42
N ARG A 265 12.13 43.48 1.66
CA ARG A 265 11.46 42.96 2.86
C ARG A 265 9.97 43.32 2.80
N GLY A 266 9.09 42.39 3.13
CA GLY A 266 7.72 42.73 3.53
C GLY A 266 7.68 43.15 5.01
N PRO A 267 6.90 44.17 5.40
CA PRO A 267 6.50 44.38 6.78
C PRO A 267 5.23 43.59 7.13
N GLN A 268 5.05 43.29 8.42
CA GLN A 268 3.83 42.75 9.01
C GLN A 268 2.73 43.83 9.17
N GLN A 269 1.60 43.42 9.75
CA GLN A 269 0.43 44.21 10.16
C GLN A 269 -0.51 44.58 9.00
N GLY A 270 -1.83 44.56 9.17
CA GLY A 270 -2.63 44.24 10.36
C GLY A 270 -3.97 44.96 10.29
N ASP A 271 -5.06 44.23 10.54
CA ASP A 271 -6.41 44.60 10.97
C ASP A 271 -7.06 45.92 10.48
N GLY A 272 -8.27 45.83 9.90
CA GLY A 272 -9.05 46.99 9.44
C GLY A 272 -10.51 46.66 9.12
N GLU A 273 -11.38 46.82 10.11
CA GLU A 273 -12.81 46.47 10.13
C GLU A 273 -13.70 47.17 9.07
N ARG A 274 -14.84 46.55 8.73
CA ARG A 274 -16.15 47.25 8.59
C ARG A 274 -17.34 46.39 9.03
N HIS A 275 -17.89 46.73 10.20
CA HIS A 275 -19.28 46.51 10.61
C HIS A 275 -20.23 47.51 9.88
N ALA A 276 -21.57 47.45 9.88
CA ALA A 276 -22.61 46.45 10.21
C ALA A 276 -23.99 47.06 9.80
N ARG A 277 -25.09 46.30 9.85
CA ARG A 277 -26.42 46.78 10.31
C ARG A 277 -27.44 45.63 10.42
N GLY A 278 -28.34 45.74 11.39
CA GLY A 278 -29.42 44.79 11.64
C GLY A 278 -29.48 44.45 13.13
N GLY A 279 -30.26 45.20 13.90
CA GLY A 279 -30.43 44.93 15.33
C GLY A 279 -31.82 45.31 15.80
N GLU A 280 -32.39 44.46 16.66
CA GLU A 280 -33.51 44.78 17.54
C GLU A 280 -33.23 44.17 18.93
N PHE A 281 -33.48 44.97 19.96
CA PHE A 281 -33.47 44.62 21.39
C PHE A 281 -34.92 44.27 21.81
N PRO A 282 -35.23 43.68 23.00
CA PRO A 282 -34.47 43.80 24.26
C PRO A 282 -34.42 42.59 25.24
N ARG A 283 -33.48 42.66 26.22
CA ARG A 283 -33.59 42.38 27.69
C ARG A 283 -34.32 41.09 28.18
N ARG A 284 -33.92 40.38 29.25
CA ARG A 284 -32.96 40.62 30.37
C ARG A 284 -32.71 39.30 31.15
N ALA A 285 -31.67 39.29 32.00
CA ALA A 285 -31.59 38.72 33.37
C ALA A 285 -32.33 37.38 33.69
N GLU A 286 -31.65 36.27 34.00
CA GLU A 286 -30.75 35.97 35.13
C GLU A 286 -31.44 35.26 36.31
N ASN A 287 -30.78 34.17 36.75
CA ASN A 287 -30.67 33.67 38.12
C ASN A 287 -31.96 33.28 38.89
N GLY A 288 -32.19 31.97 38.97
CA GLY A 288 -32.88 31.35 40.10
C GLY A 288 -31.88 30.75 41.08
N ALA A 289 -31.83 31.27 42.31
CA ALA A 289 -31.19 30.65 43.46
C ALA A 289 -31.84 31.20 44.74
N ASP A 290 -32.85 30.50 45.25
CA ASP A 290 -33.43 30.74 46.58
C ASP A 290 -32.75 29.80 47.59
N GLU A 291 -32.08 30.35 48.60
CA GLU A 291 -31.95 29.72 49.90
C GLU A 291 -32.39 30.69 51.01
N GLN A 292 -33.08 30.13 52.01
CA GLN A 292 -33.73 30.87 53.09
C GLN A 292 -32.73 31.18 54.22
N GLY A 293 -32.70 32.41 54.75
CA GLY A 293 -31.58 32.76 55.66
C GLY A 293 -31.73 33.86 56.71
N ARG A 294 -32.92 34.43 56.96
CA ARG A 294 -33.27 35.28 58.14
C ARG A 294 -32.44 36.56 58.47
N SER A 295 -33.22 37.57 58.86
CA SER A 295 -32.94 38.67 59.82
C SER A 295 -32.61 40.07 59.27
N LEU A 296 -33.33 41.02 59.85
CA LEU A 296 -33.47 42.46 59.57
C LEU A 296 -32.85 43.25 60.77
N PRO A 297 -32.93 44.59 60.86
CA PRO A 297 -32.34 45.58 59.94
C PRO A 297 -31.73 46.82 60.68
N ALA A 298 -30.89 47.63 60.01
CA ALA A 298 -30.76 49.09 60.26
C ALA A 298 -29.92 49.71 59.14
N ARG A 299 -30.47 50.55 58.23
CA ARG A 299 -30.90 51.96 58.34
C ARG A 299 -29.76 53.00 58.29
N LEU A 300 -29.84 53.83 57.23
CA LEU A 300 -29.40 55.23 57.11
C LEU A 300 -27.87 55.48 57.11
N GLY A 301 -27.31 56.35 56.26
CA GLY A 301 -27.89 57.06 55.11
C GLY A 301 -27.11 58.32 54.72
N GLY A 302 -27.22 58.73 53.44
CA GLY A 302 -26.95 60.09 52.96
C GLY A 302 -25.48 60.51 52.75
N GLY A 303 -25.29 61.53 51.90
CA GLY A 303 -24.03 62.28 51.76
C GLY A 303 -23.45 62.31 50.33
N ARG A 304 -23.49 63.47 49.67
CA ARG A 304 -22.96 63.70 48.31
C ARG A 304 -21.76 64.65 48.34
N LEU A 305 -20.69 64.30 47.59
CA LEU A 305 -19.80 65.22 46.81
C LEU A 305 -18.93 66.25 47.59
N PRO A 306 -17.93 66.94 46.97
CA PRO A 306 -17.11 66.63 45.78
C PRO A 306 -15.57 66.83 45.97
N ARG A 307 -14.80 66.49 44.91
CA ARG A 307 -13.42 66.89 44.50
C ARG A 307 -12.63 67.93 45.35
N VAL A 308 -11.31 67.68 45.51
CA VAL A 308 -10.17 68.41 44.87
C VAL A 308 -8.86 67.62 45.04
N ALA A 309 -7.84 67.92 44.22
CA ALA A 309 -6.61 67.14 44.05
C ALA A 309 -5.44 67.52 44.99
N GLY A 310 -4.49 66.60 45.16
CA GLY A 310 -3.18 66.84 45.78
C GLY A 310 -2.41 65.53 46.00
N GLY A 311 -1.27 65.35 45.33
CA GLY A 311 -0.52 64.09 45.38
C GLY A 311 0.65 64.08 46.37
N ARG A 312 0.97 62.90 46.92
CA ARG A 312 2.31 62.44 47.34
C ARG A 312 2.25 60.95 47.75
N HIS A 313 3.22 60.16 47.28
CA HIS A 313 3.49 58.77 47.71
C HIS A 313 4.19 58.72 49.09
N PRO A 314 4.46 57.55 49.70
CA PRO A 314 3.69 56.29 49.72
C PRO A 314 3.57 55.70 51.15
N GLN A 315 2.52 54.90 51.45
CA GLN A 315 2.52 53.96 52.58
C GLN A 315 1.88 52.63 52.19
N GLY A 316 2.37 51.53 52.78
CA GLY A 316 2.30 50.18 52.20
C GLY A 316 0.96 49.45 52.29
N ARG A 317 0.86 48.34 51.57
CA ARG A 317 -0.20 47.33 51.73
C ARG A 317 0.35 45.91 51.61
N ALA A 318 -0.13 45.08 52.53
CA ALA A 318 -0.16 43.62 52.63
C ALA A 318 0.65 42.77 51.63
N LEU A 319 1.44 41.85 52.19
CA LEU A 319 1.79 40.58 51.54
C LEU A 319 0.51 39.79 51.22
N HIS A 320 0.40 39.28 50.00
CA HIS A 320 -0.62 38.29 49.66
C HIS A 320 -0.19 36.89 50.12
N ASP A 321 -1.12 36.13 50.69
CA ASP A 321 -0.86 34.77 51.17
C ASP A 321 -0.73 33.79 49.98
N PRO A 322 0.39 33.04 49.85
CA PRO A 322 0.61 32.17 48.69
C PRO A 322 -0.19 30.86 48.72
N GLU A 323 -0.79 30.47 49.86
CA GLU A 323 -1.45 29.17 50.00
C GLU A 323 -2.83 29.07 49.32
N GLU A 324 -3.60 30.17 49.22
CA GLU A 324 -4.91 30.16 48.54
C GLU A 324 -4.79 29.84 47.04
N HIS A 325 -3.75 30.35 46.36
CA HIS A 325 -3.53 30.08 44.94
C HIS A 325 -3.18 28.61 44.69
N LEU A 326 -2.40 27.99 45.57
CA LEU A 326 -1.98 26.60 45.40
C LEU A 326 -3.17 25.63 45.51
N HIS A 327 -4.11 25.88 46.44
CA HIS A 327 -5.32 25.08 46.56
C HIS A 327 -6.23 25.19 45.31
N GLN A 328 -6.38 26.38 44.74
CA GLN A 328 -7.20 26.55 43.52
C GLN A 328 -6.58 25.86 42.30
N GLU A 329 -5.26 25.95 42.13
CA GLU A 329 -4.54 25.28 41.03
C GLU A 329 -4.60 23.75 41.18
N VAL A 330 -4.42 23.20 42.39
CA VAL A 330 -4.51 21.75 42.64
C VAL A 330 -5.94 21.23 42.41
N VAL A 331 -6.98 21.97 42.82
CA VAL A 331 -8.38 21.58 42.58
C VAL A 331 -8.71 21.63 41.08
N ARG A 332 -8.22 22.64 40.34
CA ARG A 332 -8.36 22.71 38.87
C ARG A 332 -7.65 21.56 38.16
N ALA A 333 -6.42 21.24 38.55
CA ALA A 333 -5.67 20.12 38.00
C ALA A 333 -6.36 18.77 38.28
N ALA A 334 -6.84 18.56 39.51
CA ALA A 334 -7.59 17.35 39.88
C ALA A 334 -8.91 17.23 39.10
N ALA A 335 -9.66 18.33 38.94
CA ALA A 335 -10.89 18.36 38.14
C ALA A 335 -10.63 18.08 36.65
N LEU A 336 -9.53 18.60 36.09
CA LEU A 336 -9.14 18.35 34.70
C LEU A 336 -8.73 16.88 34.48
N VAL A 337 -7.97 16.29 35.40
CA VAL A 337 -7.60 14.86 35.37
C VAL A 337 -8.84 13.98 35.51
N LEU A 338 -9.79 14.33 36.40
CA LEU A 338 -11.04 13.59 36.56
C LEU A 338 -11.96 13.71 35.34
N ALA A 339 -12.02 14.89 34.70
CA ALA A 339 -12.75 15.09 33.45
C ALA A 339 -12.16 14.29 32.28
N LEU A 340 -10.83 14.19 32.20
CA LEU A 340 -10.12 13.34 31.23
C LEU A 340 -10.32 11.85 31.51
N ALA A 341 -10.44 11.44 32.77
CA ALA A 341 -10.72 10.05 33.16
C ALA A 341 -12.20 9.63 32.96
N MET A 342 -13.13 10.59 32.90
CA MET A 342 -14.57 10.35 32.68
C MET A 342 -14.97 10.44 31.19
N ALA A 343 -14.03 10.70 30.28
CA ALA A 343 -14.25 10.59 28.85
C ALA A 343 -14.36 9.11 28.43
N ALA A 344 -15.53 8.51 28.66
CA ALA A 344 -15.84 7.17 28.18
C ALA A 344 -15.60 7.11 26.66
N PRO A 345 -14.92 6.07 26.13
CA PRO A 345 -14.72 5.94 24.70
C PRO A 345 -16.08 5.83 24.03
N GLY A 346 -16.45 6.87 23.27
CA GLY A 346 -17.70 6.90 22.52
C GLY A 346 -17.80 5.63 21.68
N GLN A 347 -18.94 4.94 21.77
CA GLN A 347 -19.18 3.67 21.09
C GLN A 347 -19.37 3.95 19.58
N ALA A 348 -18.25 4.19 18.91
CA ALA A 348 -18.20 4.51 17.50
C ALA A 348 -18.77 3.35 16.69
N SER A 349 -19.67 3.68 15.75
CA SER A 349 -20.39 2.72 14.93
C SER A 349 -19.43 1.75 14.21
N SER A 350 -19.88 0.50 14.06
CA SER A 350 -19.20 -0.49 13.24
C SER A 350 -19.16 -0.05 11.78
N LEU A 351 -18.01 -0.21 11.13
CA LEU A 351 -17.90 -0.06 9.69
C LEU A 351 -18.65 -1.21 9.02
N GLN A 352 -19.67 -0.89 8.21
CA GLN A 352 -20.37 -1.89 7.40
C GLN A 352 -19.47 -2.32 6.24
N VAL A 353 -19.02 -3.58 6.25
CA VAL A 353 -18.15 -4.13 5.20
C VAL A 353 -18.91 -5.24 4.48
N VAL A 354 -18.89 -5.21 3.15
CA VAL A 354 -19.42 -6.29 2.31
C VAL A 354 -18.25 -7.06 1.72
N THR A 355 -18.36 -8.38 1.66
CA THR A 355 -17.36 -9.25 1.04
C THR A 355 -17.99 -10.13 -0.04
N THR A 356 -17.21 -10.53 -1.03
CA THR A 356 -17.74 -11.40 -2.10
C THR A 356 -17.84 -12.87 -1.67
N SER A 357 -16.93 -13.35 -0.80
CA SER A 357 -16.95 -14.69 -0.21
C SER A 357 -16.96 -14.69 1.33
N ALA A 358 -17.34 -15.82 1.92
CA ALA A 358 -17.37 -16.04 3.36
C ALA A 358 -15.95 -16.05 3.98
N ASP A 359 -14.96 -16.52 3.24
CA ASP A 359 -13.54 -16.49 3.64
C ASP A 359 -13.06 -15.06 3.87
N LEU A 360 -13.38 -14.17 2.92
CA LEU A 360 -13.06 -12.75 3.03
C LEU A 360 -13.82 -12.10 4.18
N LYS A 361 -15.08 -12.49 4.45
CA LYS A 361 -15.83 -12.05 5.62
C LYS A 361 -15.08 -12.42 6.91
N SER A 362 -14.68 -13.69 7.03
CA SER A 362 -13.94 -14.23 8.18
C SER A 362 -12.62 -13.48 8.42
N LEU A 363 -11.87 -13.18 7.35
CA LEU A 363 -10.63 -12.39 7.42
C LEU A 363 -10.88 -10.92 7.78
N VAL A 364 -11.97 -10.32 7.30
CA VAL A 364 -12.39 -8.96 7.70
C VAL A 364 -12.77 -8.91 9.18
N GLU A 365 -13.53 -9.89 9.68
CA GLU A 365 -13.89 -9.99 11.11
C GLU A 365 -12.65 -10.23 11.98
N ALA A 366 -11.70 -11.05 11.52
CA ALA A 366 -10.45 -11.33 12.22
C ALA A 366 -9.53 -10.09 12.36
N VAL A 367 -9.54 -9.17 11.39
CA VAL A 367 -8.77 -7.92 11.44
C VAL A 367 -9.55 -6.80 12.12
N GLY A 368 -10.81 -6.59 11.75
CA GLY A 368 -11.65 -5.50 12.23
C GLY A 368 -12.18 -5.69 13.66
N GLY A 369 -12.44 -6.94 14.05
CA GLY A 369 -13.09 -7.28 15.32
C GLY A 369 -14.41 -6.52 15.52
N GLY A 370 -14.74 -6.18 16.76
CA GLY A 370 -15.95 -5.40 17.10
C GLY A 370 -15.98 -3.93 16.62
N ARG A 371 -15.20 -3.56 15.60
CA ARG A 371 -15.28 -2.26 14.89
C ARG A 371 -15.73 -2.40 13.43
N VAL A 372 -15.94 -3.62 12.94
CA VAL A 372 -16.56 -3.90 11.65
C VAL A 372 -17.83 -4.74 11.85
N GLU A 373 -18.74 -4.64 10.91
CA GLU A 373 -19.85 -5.59 10.73
C GLU A 373 -19.75 -6.10 9.29
N ALA A 374 -19.40 -7.38 9.12
CA ALA A 374 -19.08 -7.94 7.83
C ALA A 374 -20.20 -8.82 7.28
N HIS A 375 -20.59 -8.62 6.02
CA HIS A 375 -21.65 -9.38 5.35
C HIS A 375 -21.15 -9.96 4.03
N SER A 376 -21.18 -11.29 3.88
CA SER A 376 -20.82 -11.95 2.62
C SER A 376 -21.97 -11.94 1.61
N LEU A 377 -21.61 -11.82 0.32
CA LEU A 377 -22.53 -11.96 -0.81
C LEU A 377 -22.72 -13.43 -1.23
N ALA A 378 -21.66 -14.26 -1.18
CA ALA A 378 -21.77 -15.72 -1.32
C ALA A 378 -21.81 -16.41 0.06
N ALA A 379 -22.71 -17.36 0.25
CA ALA A 379 -22.62 -18.30 1.37
C ALA A 379 -21.50 -19.35 1.14
N PRO A 380 -20.97 -20.02 2.18
CA PRO A 380 -19.85 -20.97 2.04
C PRO A 380 -20.10 -22.17 1.10
N ASP A 381 -21.37 -22.49 0.84
CA ASP A 381 -21.81 -23.56 -0.05
C ASP A 381 -22.12 -23.10 -1.49
N GLN A 382 -22.03 -21.79 -1.76
CA GLN A 382 -22.26 -21.19 -3.07
C GLN A 382 -20.94 -20.90 -3.81
N ASP A 383 -20.96 -21.01 -5.14
CA ASP A 383 -19.82 -20.62 -5.98
C ASP A 383 -19.74 -19.08 -6.15
N PRO A 384 -18.67 -18.41 -5.68
CA PRO A 384 -18.52 -16.97 -5.84
C PRO A 384 -18.32 -16.50 -7.29
N HIS A 385 -18.01 -17.39 -8.25
CA HIS A 385 -17.96 -17.05 -9.68
C HIS A 385 -19.33 -16.69 -10.26
N ALA A 386 -20.41 -17.26 -9.70
CA ALA A 386 -21.72 -17.32 -10.34
C ALA A 386 -22.90 -17.04 -9.39
N ILE A 387 -22.78 -16.03 -8.52
CA ILE A 387 -23.87 -15.67 -7.60
C ILE A 387 -24.97 -14.82 -8.24
N GLU A 388 -26.22 -15.11 -7.88
CA GLU A 388 -27.36 -14.23 -8.12
C GLU A 388 -27.70 -13.43 -6.85
N LEU A 389 -27.54 -12.11 -6.91
CA LEU A 389 -27.75 -11.24 -5.74
C LEU A 389 -29.24 -10.98 -5.47
N LYS A 390 -29.64 -11.24 -4.22
CA LYS A 390 -30.98 -10.90 -3.72
C LYS A 390 -31.10 -9.39 -3.47
N PRO A 391 -32.31 -8.78 -3.53
CA PRO A 391 -32.50 -7.35 -3.29
C PRO A 391 -31.93 -6.84 -1.96
N ALA A 392 -32.00 -7.65 -0.90
CA ALA A 392 -31.40 -7.31 0.41
C ALA A 392 -29.86 -7.25 0.38
N GLN A 393 -29.21 -8.06 -0.45
CA GLN A 393 -27.75 -8.04 -0.63
C GLN A 393 -27.31 -6.82 -1.45
N LEU A 394 -28.08 -6.46 -2.48
CA LEU A 394 -27.88 -5.21 -3.23
C LEU A 394 -28.03 -3.96 -2.35
N ALA A 395 -29.02 -3.94 -1.45
CA ALA A 395 -29.18 -2.86 -0.48
C ALA A 395 -27.97 -2.75 0.47
N ARG A 396 -27.49 -3.88 1.03
CA ARG A 396 -26.28 -3.91 1.86
C ARG A 396 -25.03 -3.44 1.11
N LEU A 397 -24.86 -3.84 -0.15
CA LEU A 397 -23.73 -3.42 -0.98
C LEU A 397 -23.73 -1.91 -1.27
N ARG A 398 -24.91 -1.33 -1.50
CA ARG A 398 -25.09 0.13 -1.67
C ARG A 398 -24.73 0.90 -0.40
N ASP A 399 -25.10 0.38 0.77
CA ASP A 399 -24.95 1.05 2.06
C ASP A 399 -23.61 0.70 2.75
N ALA A 400 -22.71 -0.03 2.07
CA ALA A 400 -21.42 -0.46 2.60
C ALA A 400 -20.38 0.67 2.64
N ALA A 401 -19.57 0.71 3.70
CA ALA A 401 -18.39 1.58 3.79
C ALA A 401 -17.16 1.01 3.04
N LEU A 402 -17.16 -0.31 2.76
CA LEU A 402 -16.09 -1.02 2.07
C LEU A 402 -16.62 -2.27 1.38
N LEU A 403 -16.14 -2.55 0.16
CA LEU A 403 -16.25 -3.85 -0.49
C LEU A 403 -14.88 -4.55 -0.49
N VAL A 404 -14.81 -5.81 -0.06
CA VAL A 404 -13.62 -6.66 -0.20
C VAL A 404 -13.93 -7.80 -1.18
N ARG A 405 -13.16 -7.89 -2.26
CA ARG A 405 -13.33 -8.89 -3.33
C ARG A 405 -12.11 -9.79 -3.50
N ILE A 406 -12.31 -10.93 -4.15
CA ILE A 406 -11.26 -11.88 -4.53
C ILE A 406 -10.40 -11.27 -5.64
N GLY A 407 -11.00 -10.68 -6.67
CA GLY A 407 -10.28 -10.07 -7.79
C GLY A 407 -9.83 -11.08 -8.85
N LEU A 408 -8.86 -10.67 -9.68
CA LEU A 408 -8.33 -11.49 -10.80
C LEU A 408 -9.42 -12.02 -11.74
N ASP A 409 -10.45 -11.21 -12.00
CA ASP A 409 -11.65 -11.54 -12.77
C ASP A 409 -12.50 -12.72 -12.22
N HIS A 410 -12.37 -13.07 -10.93
CA HIS A 410 -13.20 -14.08 -10.27
C HIS A 410 -14.68 -13.68 -10.19
N GLU A 411 -15.00 -12.39 -10.03
CA GLU A 411 -16.38 -11.91 -9.88
C GLU A 411 -16.88 -11.14 -11.11
N PRO A 412 -17.06 -11.78 -12.29
CA PRO A 412 -17.44 -11.08 -13.53
C PRO A 412 -18.84 -10.45 -13.44
N TRP A 413 -19.70 -10.96 -12.55
CA TRP A 413 -21.01 -10.38 -12.24
C TRP A 413 -20.91 -9.00 -11.58
N LEU A 414 -19.83 -8.72 -10.82
CA LEU A 414 -19.64 -7.46 -10.09
C LEU A 414 -19.49 -6.27 -11.05
N ALA A 415 -18.91 -6.49 -12.24
CA ALA A 415 -18.77 -5.47 -13.28
C ALA A 415 -20.10 -4.95 -13.85
N ARG A 416 -21.21 -5.63 -13.57
CA ARG A 416 -22.58 -5.21 -13.97
C ARG A 416 -23.27 -4.35 -12.90
N LEU A 417 -22.63 -4.13 -11.75
CA LEU A 417 -23.20 -3.45 -10.59
C LEU A 417 -22.53 -2.09 -10.38
N LYS A 418 -23.29 -1.11 -9.91
CA LYS A 418 -22.76 0.17 -9.44
C LYS A 418 -22.32 -0.01 -7.98
N VAL A 419 -21.02 0.14 -7.72
CA VAL A 419 -20.42 0.07 -6.39
C VAL A 419 -19.97 1.47 -6.01
N ASP A 420 -20.63 2.06 -5.00
CA ASP A 420 -20.43 3.45 -4.57
C ASP A 420 -19.58 3.56 -3.29
N CYS A 421 -18.68 2.60 -3.08
CA CYS A 421 -17.76 2.55 -1.93
C CYS A 421 -16.34 2.12 -2.37
N PRO A 422 -15.31 2.36 -1.55
CA PRO A 422 -13.96 1.86 -1.82
C PRO A 422 -13.95 0.32 -1.94
N VAL A 423 -13.18 -0.18 -2.91
CA VAL A 423 -13.04 -1.61 -3.18
C VAL A 423 -11.61 -2.07 -2.87
N VAL A 424 -11.48 -3.12 -2.08
CA VAL A 424 -10.21 -3.83 -1.83
C VAL A 424 -10.19 -5.09 -2.67
N ASP A 425 -9.16 -5.21 -3.51
CA ASP A 425 -8.82 -6.44 -4.19
C ASP A 425 -7.87 -7.25 -3.30
N ALA A 426 -8.33 -8.39 -2.78
CA ALA A 426 -7.56 -9.17 -1.81
C ALA A 426 -6.39 -9.96 -2.44
N SER A 427 -6.27 -9.97 -3.78
CA SER A 427 -5.14 -10.59 -4.48
C SER A 427 -3.85 -9.76 -4.40
N GLN A 428 -3.94 -8.50 -3.96
CA GLN A 428 -2.78 -7.60 -3.87
C GLN A 428 -1.71 -8.14 -2.91
N GLY A 429 -0.48 -8.26 -3.41
CA GLY A 429 0.66 -8.83 -2.68
C GLY A 429 0.74 -10.36 -2.67
N VAL A 430 -0.14 -11.07 -3.38
CA VAL A 430 -0.11 -12.53 -3.52
C VAL A 430 0.79 -12.95 -4.70
N ARG A 431 1.61 -13.99 -4.53
CA ARG A 431 2.29 -14.64 -5.66
C ARG A 431 1.28 -15.49 -6.42
N LEU A 432 0.94 -15.05 -7.63
CA LEU A 432 -0.04 -15.72 -8.47
C LEU A 432 0.52 -16.98 -9.14
N LEU A 433 -0.31 -18.02 -9.24
CA LEU A 433 -0.05 -19.24 -9.99
C LEU A 433 -0.74 -19.21 -11.35
N GLN A 434 -0.25 -20.04 -12.29
CA GLN A 434 -0.80 -20.18 -13.64
C GLN A 434 -0.94 -18.83 -14.38
N THR A 435 -0.02 -17.91 -14.15
CA THR A 435 0.07 -16.61 -14.84
C THR A 435 0.51 -16.83 -16.30
N GLU A 436 -0.43 -17.15 -17.19
CA GLU A 436 -0.10 -17.40 -18.60
C GLU A 436 0.28 -16.10 -19.32
N THR A 437 1.42 -16.12 -20.03
CA THR A 437 1.70 -15.07 -21.01
C THR A 437 0.77 -15.21 -22.22
N PRO A 438 0.41 -14.12 -22.92
CA PRO A 438 -0.53 -14.17 -24.04
C PRO A 438 -0.20 -15.17 -25.16
N ARG A 439 1.06 -15.61 -25.28
CA ARG A 439 1.51 -16.61 -26.27
C ARG A 439 1.04 -18.04 -25.99
N LEU A 440 0.63 -18.37 -24.76
CA LEU A 440 0.12 -19.70 -24.40
C LEU A 440 -1.41 -19.81 -24.52
N ARG A 441 -2.12 -18.68 -24.59
CA ARG A 441 -3.60 -18.61 -24.66
C ARG A 441 -4.21 -19.30 -25.89
N ALA A 442 -3.42 -19.64 -26.90
CA ALA A 442 -3.91 -20.26 -28.14
C ALA A 442 -4.17 -21.77 -28.03
N GLU A 443 -3.61 -22.47 -27.03
CA GLU A 443 -3.67 -23.94 -26.94
C GLU A 443 -4.64 -24.49 -25.88
N ARG A 444 -5.25 -23.62 -25.06
CA ARG A 444 -6.26 -24.01 -24.05
C ARG A 444 -7.54 -23.22 -24.23
N GLN A 445 -8.67 -23.94 -24.34
CA GLN A 445 -9.99 -23.31 -24.44
C GLN A 445 -10.39 -22.70 -23.09
N ALA A 446 -11.04 -21.52 -23.19
CA ALA A 446 -11.92 -20.82 -22.24
C ALA A 446 -11.58 -20.86 -20.73
N HIS A 447 -11.62 -19.68 -20.09
CA HIS A 447 -11.49 -19.47 -18.63
C HIS A 447 -10.08 -19.58 -18.03
N SER A 448 -9.06 -19.22 -18.82
CA SER A 448 -7.85 -18.64 -18.23
C SER A 448 -8.14 -17.20 -17.79
N HIS A 449 -8.20 -16.97 -16.48
CA HIS A 449 -8.26 -15.63 -15.88
C HIS A 449 -7.10 -14.77 -16.39
N ALA A 450 -7.35 -13.51 -16.76
CA ALA A 450 -6.39 -12.72 -17.53
C ALA A 450 -5.05 -12.48 -16.81
N TYR A 451 -5.05 -12.63 -15.49
CA TYR A 451 -3.96 -12.33 -14.56
C TYR A 451 -3.38 -13.56 -13.84
N GLY A 452 -3.92 -14.77 -14.04
CA GLY A 452 -3.55 -16.00 -13.31
C GLY A 452 -4.69 -16.58 -12.48
N ASN A 453 -4.49 -17.77 -11.89
CA ASN A 453 -5.54 -18.50 -11.17
C ASN A 453 -6.02 -17.70 -9.94
N PRO A 454 -7.34 -17.47 -9.76
CA PRO A 454 -7.85 -16.60 -8.72
C PRO A 454 -8.05 -17.29 -7.36
N HIS A 455 -7.92 -18.62 -7.28
CA HIS A 455 -8.23 -19.41 -6.09
C HIS A 455 -7.13 -19.37 -5.02
N TYR A 456 -6.48 -18.21 -4.87
CA TYR A 456 -5.27 -18.04 -4.08
C TYR A 456 -5.49 -18.11 -2.58
N TRP A 457 -6.71 -17.86 -2.09
CA TRP A 457 -7.03 -17.94 -0.66
C TRP A 457 -6.94 -19.37 -0.13
N LEU A 458 -6.88 -20.39 -1.01
CA LEU A 458 -6.70 -21.81 -0.67
C LEU A 458 -5.23 -22.20 -0.39
N ASP A 459 -4.28 -21.27 -0.46
CA ASP A 459 -3.04 -21.37 0.33
C ASP A 459 -3.18 -20.51 1.59
N PRO A 460 -3.15 -21.11 2.81
CA PRO A 460 -3.30 -20.36 4.06
C PRO A 460 -2.24 -19.27 4.26
N GLN A 461 -1.05 -19.39 3.66
CA GLN A 461 -0.04 -18.32 3.76
C GLN A 461 -0.48 -17.03 3.04
N ASN A 462 -1.39 -17.10 2.06
CA ASN A 462 -1.90 -15.92 1.37
C ASN A 462 -2.86 -15.08 2.23
N ALA A 463 -3.34 -15.60 3.37
CA ALA A 463 -4.00 -14.77 4.38
C ALA A 463 -3.11 -13.64 4.91
N ARG A 464 -1.77 -13.75 4.81
CA ARG A 464 -0.83 -12.69 5.21
C ARG A 464 -0.97 -11.41 4.36
N PRO A 465 -0.82 -11.43 3.02
CA PRO A 465 -1.10 -10.26 2.19
C PRO A 465 -2.58 -9.86 2.20
N MET A 466 -3.53 -10.81 2.15
CA MET A 466 -4.96 -10.50 2.19
C MET A 466 -5.35 -9.66 3.43
N THR A 467 -4.93 -10.09 4.62
CA THR A 467 -5.19 -9.34 5.87
C THR A 467 -4.40 -8.03 5.97
N ALA A 468 -3.28 -7.88 5.25
CA ALA A 468 -2.57 -6.60 5.18
C ALA A 468 -3.37 -5.58 4.36
N SER A 469 -3.88 -5.97 3.20
CA SER A 469 -4.73 -5.14 2.34
C SER A 469 -6.04 -4.74 3.04
N ILE A 470 -6.66 -5.68 3.77
CA ILE A 470 -7.84 -5.41 4.62
C ILE A 470 -7.49 -4.41 5.74
N LEU A 471 -6.40 -4.63 6.49
CA LEU A 471 -5.98 -3.75 7.58
C LEU A 471 -5.74 -2.32 7.11
N ASP A 472 -5.04 -2.18 5.98
CA ASP A 472 -4.69 -0.89 5.39
C ASP A 472 -5.94 -0.11 4.94
N ALA A 473 -6.91 -0.80 4.33
CA ALA A 473 -8.19 -0.20 3.97
C ALA A 473 -9.05 0.18 5.19
N LEU A 474 -9.18 -0.70 6.18
CA LEU A 474 -9.89 -0.38 7.44
C LEU A 474 -9.20 0.78 8.18
N SER A 475 -7.87 0.86 8.15
CA SER A 475 -7.10 1.95 8.75
C SER A 475 -7.25 3.29 8.00
N ARG A 476 -7.53 3.28 6.69
CA ARG A 476 -7.94 4.49 5.95
C ARG A 476 -9.33 4.98 6.37
N LEU A 477 -10.26 4.05 6.59
CA LEU A 477 -11.65 4.37 6.96
C LEU A 477 -11.81 4.77 8.44
N SER A 478 -11.01 4.18 9.35
CA SER A 478 -10.91 4.62 10.75
C SER A 478 -9.44 4.66 11.21
N PRO A 479 -8.73 5.79 10.99
CA PRO A 479 -7.33 5.94 11.39
C PRO A 479 -7.10 5.78 12.90
N ALA A 480 -8.09 6.14 13.73
CA ALA A 480 -8.02 6.00 15.19
C ALA A 480 -8.01 4.53 15.65
N ASP A 481 -8.56 3.61 14.86
CA ASP A 481 -8.61 2.17 15.19
C ASP A 481 -7.42 1.37 14.66
N ARG A 482 -6.54 2.00 13.88
CA ARG A 482 -5.37 1.33 13.29
C ARG A 482 -4.57 0.46 14.29
N PRO A 483 -4.23 0.93 15.51
CA PRO A 483 -3.50 0.09 16.48
C PRO A 483 -4.28 -1.16 16.91
N ARG A 484 -5.63 -1.08 16.93
CA ARG A 484 -6.51 -2.22 17.24
C ARG A 484 -6.56 -3.20 16.07
N PHE A 485 -6.64 -2.73 14.83
CA PHE A 485 -6.56 -3.58 13.64
C PHE A 485 -5.21 -4.29 13.52
N GLU A 486 -4.11 -3.59 13.84
CA GLU A 486 -2.75 -4.15 13.90
C GLU A 486 -2.63 -5.25 14.99
N ALA A 487 -3.16 -5.00 16.20
CA ALA A 487 -3.20 -6.00 17.27
C ALA A 487 -4.06 -7.24 16.91
N ASN A 488 -5.28 -7.02 16.41
CA ASN A 488 -6.19 -8.08 15.97
C ASN A 488 -5.53 -8.97 14.89
N ARG A 489 -4.94 -8.35 13.86
CA ARG A 489 -4.21 -9.06 12.79
C ARG A 489 -3.04 -9.85 13.35
N SER A 490 -2.28 -9.31 14.32
CA SER A 490 -1.17 -10.04 14.96
C SER A 490 -1.67 -11.32 15.66
N VAL A 491 -2.79 -11.25 16.38
CA VAL A 491 -3.43 -12.42 17.01
C VAL A 491 -3.90 -13.44 15.97
N PHE A 492 -4.51 -12.99 14.87
CA PHE A 492 -4.90 -13.87 13.77
C PHE A 492 -3.69 -14.57 13.14
N LEU A 493 -2.60 -13.84 12.87
CA LEU A 493 -1.39 -14.41 12.27
C LEU A 493 -0.70 -15.45 13.17
N SER A 494 -0.70 -15.25 14.49
CA SER A 494 -0.20 -16.27 15.43
C SER A 494 -1.02 -17.56 15.37
N LYS A 495 -2.36 -17.47 15.28
CA LYS A 495 -3.23 -18.65 15.08
C LYS A 495 -3.00 -19.30 13.72
N LEU A 496 -2.80 -18.51 12.68
CA LEU A 496 -2.50 -18.97 11.32
C LEU A 496 -1.21 -19.78 11.29
N ASP A 497 -0.13 -19.30 11.93
CA ASP A 497 1.16 -20.01 11.96
C ASP A 497 1.03 -21.37 12.63
N SER A 498 0.43 -21.44 13.82
CA SER A 498 0.13 -22.71 14.48
C SER A 498 -0.80 -23.61 13.64
N GLY A 499 -1.70 -23.02 12.84
CA GLY A 499 -2.55 -23.73 11.89
C GLY A 499 -1.75 -24.39 10.77
N VAL A 500 -0.93 -23.59 10.07
CA VAL A 500 -0.08 -24.04 8.97
C VAL A 500 0.87 -25.16 9.42
N GLU A 501 1.51 -25.04 10.58
CA GLU A 501 2.35 -26.09 11.14
C GLU A 501 1.59 -27.42 11.31
N ARG A 502 0.39 -27.38 11.91
CA ARG A 502 -0.47 -28.57 12.08
C ARG A 502 -0.90 -29.17 10.75
N TRP A 503 -1.40 -28.35 9.81
CA TRP A 503 -1.90 -28.83 8.51
C TRP A 503 -0.78 -29.42 7.67
N MET A 504 0.40 -28.79 7.65
CA MET A 504 1.60 -29.31 6.99
C MET A 504 2.03 -30.65 7.57
N ALA A 505 2.00 -30.81 8.90
CA ALA A 505 2.31 -32.08 9.55
C ALA A 505 1.27 -33.17 9.23
N SER A 506 -0.04 -32.86 9.31
CA SER A 506 -1.10 -33.84 9.02
C SER A 506 -1.16 -34.28 7.57
N LEU A 507 -0.82 -33.39 6.63
CA LEU A 507 -0.86 -33.65 5.19
C LEU A 507 0.49 -34.10 4.61
N ALA A 508 1.57 -34.12 5.42
CA ALA A 508 2.88 -34.62 5.00
C ALA A 508 2.85 -36.04 4.39
N PRO A 509 2.06 -37.02 4.89
CA PRO A 509 1.95 -38.35 4.28
C PRO A 509 1.35 -38.36 2.87
N LEU A 510 0.67 -37.29 2.47
CA LEU A 510 0.03 -37.15 1.15
C LEU A 510 0.91 -36.43 0.12
N ARG A 511 2.10 -35.93 0.50
CA ARG A 511 3.03 -35.27 -0.43
C ARG A 511 3.41 -36.20 -1.59
N GLY A 512 3.34 -35.67 -2.81
CA GLY A 512 3.53 -36.41 -4.05
C GLY A 512 2.29 -37.19 -4.53
N THR A 513 1.19 -37.20 -3.78
CA THR A 513 -0.06 -37.85 -4.21
C THR A 513 -0.58 -37.16 -5.47
N LYS A 514 -0.75 -37.94 -6.53
CA LYS A 514 -1.33 -37.50 -7.79
C LYS A 514 -2.84 -37.47 -7.69
N VAL A 515 -3.43 -36.31 -7.97
CA VAL A 515 -4.86 -36.04 -7.86
C VAL A 515 -5.43 -35.57 -9.20
N VAL A 516 -6.73 -35.81 -9.41
CA VAL A 516 -7.54 -35.05 -10.36
C VAL A 516 -8.54 -34.23 -9.58
N VAL A 517 -8.83 -33.03 -10.07
CA VAL A 517 -9.80 -32.10 -9.49
C VAL A 517 -11.00 -32.00 -10.42
N ILE A 518 -12.19 -31.65 -9.91
CA ILE A 518 -13.33 -31.33 -10.80
C ILE A 518 -13.06 -30.00 -11.48
N HIS A 519 -12.95 -28.91 -10.72
CA HIS A 519 -12.51 -27.60 -11.22
C HIS A 519 -11.09 -27.25 -10.71
N ASP A 520 -10.34 -26.39 -11.43
CA ASP A 520 -8.96 -26.01 -11.09
C ASP A 520 -8.87 -24.93 -9.98
N SER A 521 -9.65 -25.11 -8.91
CA SER A 521 -9.56 -24.28 -7.70
C SER A 521 -8.33 -24.61 -6.86
N TRP A 522 -7.90 -25.86 -6.90
CA TRP A 522 -7.02 -26.43 -5.87
C TRP A 522 -5.52 -26.22 -6.12
N SER A 523 -5.13 -25.49 -7.16
CA SER A 523 -3.72 -25.29 -7.54
C SER A 523 -2.85 -24.71 -6.41
N TYR A 524 -3.35 -23.73 -5.64
CA TYR A 524 -2.61 -23.14 -4.52
C TYR A 524 -2.51 -24.08 -3.31
N PHE A 525 -3.61 -24.75 -2.96
CA PHE A 525 -3.65 -25.77 -1.91
C PHE A 525 -2.68 -26.93 -2.23
N ALA A 526 -2.68 -27.37 -3.50
CA ALA A 526 -1.83 -28.44 -3.99
C ALA A 526 -0.35 -28.07 -3.92
N GLU A 527 0.04 -26.84 -4.31
CA GLU A 527 1.43 -26.40 -4.19
C GLU A 527 1.88 -26.31 -2.71
N ARG A 528 1.04 -25.74 -1.83
CA ARG A 528 1.32 -25.64 -0.39
C ARG A 528 1.55 -27.02 0.25
N PHE A 529 0.59 -27.92 0.10
CA PHE A 529 0.59 -29.22 0.79
C PHE A 529 1.29 -30.33 -0.01
N GLY A 530 1.77 -30.05 -1.22
CA GLY A 530 2.57 -30.95 -2.05
C GLY A 530 1.76 -32.01 -2.79
N LEU A 531 0.51 -31.73 -3.16
CA LEU A 531 -0.28 -32.59 -4.05
C LEU A 531 0.08 -32.31 -5.51
N ALA A 532 0.00 -33.32 -6.37
CA ALA A 532 0.30 -33.19 -7.79
C ALA A 532 -0.98 -33.28 -8.63
N ILE A 533 -1.51 -32.14 -9.08
CA ILE A 533 -2.68 -32.09 -9.96
C ILE A 533 -2.29 -32.60 -11.36
N VAL A 534 -2.92 -33.69 -11.80
CA VAL A 534 -2.74 -34.29 -13.14
C VAL A 534 -3.69 -33.67 -14.18
N GLY A 535 -4.79 -33.08 -13.71
CA GLY A 535 -5.71 -32.29 -14.53
C GLY A 535 -7.01 -31.97 -13.80
N ALA A 536 -7.74 -30.99 -14.34
CA ALA A 536 -9.14 -30.73 -14.03
C ALA A 536 -10.07 -31.55 -14.95
N ALA A 537 -11.30 -31.80 -14.49
CA ALA A 537 -12.34 -32.46 -15.27
C ALA A 537 -13.20 -31.46 -16.05
N GLU A 538 -13.60 -30.36 -15.43
CA GLU A 538 -14.38 -29.28 -16.05
C GLU A 538 -13.44 -28.22 -16.65
N PRO A 539 -13.61 -27.80 -17.92
CA PRO A 539 -12.83 -26.71 -18.50
C PRO A 539 -13.24 -25.33 -17.96
N THR A 540 -14.51 -25.18 -17.58
CA THR A 540 -15.14 -23.98 -17.00
C THR A 540 -15.88 -24.39 -15.73
N PRO A 541 -15.93 -23.57 -14.67
CA PRO A 541 -16.84 -23.81 -13.54
C PRO A 541 -18.26 -24.18 -14.01
N GLY A 542 -18.75 -25.38 -13.65
CA GLY A 542 -20.13 -25.79 -13.91
C GLY A 542 -20.47 -26.15 -15.36
N VAL A 543 -19.51 -26.12 -16.31
CA VAL A 543 -19.73 -26.62 -17.67
C VAL A 543 -19.23 -28.07 -17.76
N PRO A 544 -20.11 -29.06 -18.03
CA PRO A 544 -19.70 -30.45 -18.13
C PRO A 544 -18.73 -30.68 -19.31
N PRO A 545 -17.65 -31.46 -19.13
CA PRO A 545 -16.73 -31.78 -20.21
C PRO A 545 -17.37 -32.67 -21.29
N SER A 546 -16.90 -32.53 -22.53
CA SER A 546 -17.29 -33.40 -23.63
C SER A 546 -16.82 -34.86 -23.43
N PRO A 547 -17.44 -35.85 -24.09
CA PRO A 547 -16.98 -37.25 -24.04
C PRO A 547 -15.52 -37.44 -24.46
N ALA A 548 -15.02 -36.61 -25.38
CA ALA A 548 -13.63 -36.66 -25.85
C ALA A 548 -12.64 -36.14 -24.79
N GLU A 549 -13.00 -35.09 -24.05
CA GLU A 549 -12.19 -34.57 -22.93
C GLU A 549 -12.17 -35.55 -21.76
N LEU A 550 -13.30 -36.16 -21.44
CA LEU A 550 -13.37 -37.25 -20.45
C LEU A 550 -12.51 -38.45 -20.84
N ALA A 551 -12.53 -38.86 -22.12
CA ALA A 551 -11.66 -39.94 -22.59
C ALA A 551 -10.16 -39.62 -22.42
N LYS A 552 -9.75 -38.38 -22.75
CA LYS A 552 -8.39 -37.86 -22.53
C LYS A 552 -8.03 -37.78 -21.04
N LEU A 553 -8.97 -37.39 -20.17
CA LEU A 553 -8.78 -37.37 -18.71
C LEU A 553 -8.58 -38.78 -18.17
N PHE A 554 -9.43 -39.75 -18.56
CA PHE A 554 -9.29 -41.14 -18.11
C PHE A 554 -7.98 -41.79 -18.58
N ALA A 555 -7.48 -41.43 -19.78
CA ALA A 555 -6.16 -41.87 -20.24
C ALA A 555 -5.05 -41.33 -19.32
N ARG A 556 -5.00 -40.01 -19.09
CA ARG A 556 -4.04 -39.36 -18.19
C ARG A 556 -4.11 -39.90 -16.76
N MET A 557 -5.30 -40.16 -16.24
CA MET A 557 -5.48 -40.74 -14.89
C MET A 557 -4.87 -42.14 -14.76
N ARG A 558 -5.06 -43.01 -15.77
CA ARG A 558 -4.46 -44.36 -15.78
C ARG A 558 -2.94 -44.30 -15.91
N GLU A 559 -2.44 -43.53 -16.87
CA GLU A 559 -1.01 -43.36 -17.12
C GLU A 559 -0.27 -42.79 -15.90
N ALA A 560 -0.83 -41.75 -15.28
CA ALA A 560 -0.24 -41.14 -14.11
C ALA A 560 -0.43 -41.96 -12.83
N GLY A 561 -1.37 -42.90 -12.78
CA GLY A 561 -1.70 -43.70 -11.60
C GLY A 561 -2.49 -42.94 -10.54
N VAL A 562 -3.41 -42.06 -10.95
CA VAL A 562 -4.23 -41.23 -10.05
C VAL A 562 -5.18 -42.10 -9.23
N LYS A 563 -5.18 -41.90 -7.90
CA LYS A 563 -6.05 -42.64 -6.96
C LYS A 563 -7.03 -41.75 -6.18
N LEU A 564 -6.90 -40.42 -6.30
CA LEU A 564 -7.70 -39.45 -5.56
C LEU A 564 -8.35 -38.45 -6.53
N LEU A 565 -9.66 -38.30 -6.40
CA LEU A 565 -10.50 -37.31 -7.08
C LEU A 565 -10.98 -36.28 -6.04
N ILE A 566 -10.62 -35.02 -6.22
CA ILE A 566 -11.07 -33.91 -5.38
C ILE A 566 -12.26 -33.24 -6.08
N ALA A 567 -13.36 -33.08 -5.35
CA ALA A 567 -14.55 -32.39 -5.80
C ALA A 567 -14.91 -31.24 -4.85
N ASP A 568 -15.67 -30.27 -5.35
CA ASP A 568 -16.23 -29.15 -4.59
C ASP A 568 -17.68 -29.48 -4.17
N PRO A 569 -18.29 -28.77 -3.20
CA PRO A 569 -19.65 -29.06 -2.74
C PRO A 569 -20.71 -28.87 -3.84
N TYR A 570 -20.45 -27.96 -4.77
CA TYR A 570 -21.29 -27.62 -5.91
C TYR A 570 -20.91 -28.37 -7.22
N SER A 571 -19.88 -29.23 -7.20
CA SER A 571 -19.53 -30.06 -8.37
C SER A 571 -20.66 -31.00 -8.79
N ASN A 572 -20.83 -31.24 -10.09
CA ASN A 572 -21.89 -32.12 -10.60
C ASN A 572 -21.76 -33.56 -10.04
N PRO A 573 -22.71 -34.06 -9.21
CA PRO A 573 -22.54 -35.35 -8.54
C PRO A 573 -22.51 -36.55 -9.49
N SER A 574 -23.12 -36.44 -10.68
CA SER A 574 -23.09 -37.50 -11.69
C SER A 574 -21.74 -37.57 -12.40
N LEU A 575 -21.10 -36.43 -12.65
CA LEU A 575 -19.74 -36.36 -13.19
C LEU A 575 -18.72 -36.98 -12.21
N VAL A 576 -18.80 -36.59 -10.93
CA VAL A 576 -17.96 -37.16 -9.85
C VAL A 576 -18.09 -38.68 -9.78
N ARG A 577 -19.33 -39.21 -9.73
CA ARG A 577 -19.59 -40.65 -9.73
C ARG A 577 -19.07 -41.34 -10.99
N GLN A 578 -19.24 -40.74 -12.17
CA GLN A 578 -18.78 -41.29 -13.44
C GLN A 578 -17.25 -41.44 -13.48
N ILE A 579 -16.52 -40.41 -13.04
CA ILE A 579 -15.06 -40.43 -12.99
C ILE A 579 -14.57 -41.48 -11.99
N ALA A 580 -15.11 -41.48 -10.77
CA ALA A 580 -14.75 -42.46 -9.73
C ALA A 580 -15.00 -43.90 -10.20
N ALA A 581 -16.19 -44.19 -10.74
CA ALA A 581 -16.55 -45.53 -11.22
C ALA A 581 -15.73 -46.01 -12.44
N LYS A 582 -15.29 -45.10 -13.31
CA LYS A 582 -14.47 -45.43 -14.51
C LYS A 582 -12.98 -45.57 -14.21
N THR A 583 -12.49 -45.04 -13.10
CA THR A 583 -11.05 -44.98 -12.79
C THR A 583 -10.65 -45.72 -11.52
N GLY A 584 -11.59 -46.03 -10.63
CA GLY A 584 -11.32 -46.57 -9.30
C GLY A 584 -10.74 -45.53 -8.32
N ALA A 585 -10.69 -44.25 -8.70
CA ALA A 585 -10.23 -43.18 -7.82
C ALA A 585 -11.22 -42.97 -6.66
N ARG A 586 -10.69 -42.85 -5.44
CA ARG A 586 -11.46 -42.41 -4.27
C ARG A 586 -11.86 -40.96 -4.46
N SER A 587 -13.15 -40.65 -4.34
CA SER A 587 -13.62 -39.26 -4.32
C SER A 587 -13.59 -38.69 -2.91
N VAL A 588 -13.14 -37.44 -2.77
CA VAL A 588 -13.22 -36.65 -1.54
C VAL A 588 -13.75 -35.25 -1.89
N THR A 589 -14.79 -34.80 -1.20
CA THR A 589 -15.32 -33.44 -1.37
C THR A 589 -14.64 -32.49 -0.39
N LEU A 590 -13.85 -31.55 -0.89
CA LEU A 590 -13.25 -30.48 -0.09
C LEU A 590 -14.15 -29.24 -0.10
N LEU A 591 -13.89 -28.31 0.81
CA LEU A 591 -14.59 -27.04 0.96
C LEU A 591 -13.73 -25.91 0.36
N PRO A 592 -14.16 -25.23 -0.71
CA PRO A 592 -13.45 -24.08 -1.25
C PRO A 592 -13.72 -22.78 -0.46
N SER A 593 -14.73 -22.77 0.43
CA SER A 593 -15.10 -21.61 1.25
C SER A 593 -15.61 -22.03 2.63
N GLY A 594 -15.47 -21.17 3.64
CA GLY A 594 -15.94 -21.40 5.01
C GLY A 594 -16.26 -20.12 5.80
N ASP A 595 -17.14 -20.21 6.80
CA ASP A 595 -17.43 -19.10 7.73
C ASP A 595 -16.24 -18.80 8.68
N ASP A 596 -15.43 -19.80 9.01
CA ASP A 596 -14.14 -19.67 9.68
C ASP A 596 -13.01 -20.05 8.70
N TYR A 597 -12.19 -19.06 8.34
CA TYR A 597 -11.08 -19.25 7.41
C TYR A 597 -10.02 -20.22 7.94
N LEU A 598 -9.80 -20.34 9.26
CA LEU A 598 -8.87 -21.32 9.80
C LEU A 598 -9.52 -22.71 9.89
N GLY A 599 -10.77 -22.77 10.36
CA GLY A 599 -11.58 -23.99 10.39
C GLY A 599 -11.79 -24.64 9.02
N LEU A 600 -11.77 -23.86 7.94
CA LEU A 600 -11.75 -24.35 6.54
C LEU A 600 -10.62 -25.36 6.31
N PHE A 601 -9.40 -25.03 6.72
CA PHE A 601 -8.23 -25.88 6.54
C PHE A 601 -8.21 -27.05 7.54
N ASP A 602 -8.67 -26.86 8.77
CA ASP A 602 -8.82 -27.96 9.74
C ASP A 602 -9.79 -29.04 9.19
N GLU A 603 -10.93 -28.64 8.61
CA GLU A 603 -11.88 -29.58 8.00
C GLU A 603 -11.36 -30.18 6.69
N ASN A 604 -10.73 -29.40 5.81
CA ASN A 604 -10.14 -29.93 4.56
C ASN A 604 -9.00 -30.92 4.82
N ALA A 605 -8.12 -30.64 5.79
CA ALA A 605 -7.06 -31.56 6.18
C ALA A 605 -7.65 -32.89 6.70
N LYS A 606 -8.61 -32.80 7.62
CA LYS A 606 -9.36 -33.94 8.18
C LYS A 606 -10.09 -34.77 7.12
N ARG A 607 -10.60 -34.15 6.05
CA ARG A 607 -11.25 -34.86 4.92
C ARG A 607 -10.27 -35.62 4.04
N LEU A 608 -9.04 -35.13 3.88
CA LEU A 608 -7.97 -35.78 3.12
C LEU A 608 -7.27 -36.91 3.90
N THR A 609 -7.18 -36.81 5.22
CA THR A 609 -6.51 -37.82 6.08
C THR A 609 -7.41 -38.97 6.53
N ARG A 610 -8.73 -38.86 6.31
CA ARG A 610 -9.69 -39.97 6.40
C ARG A 610 -9.62 -40.81 5.13
#